data_AF-A0AAJ0GMG4-F1
#
_entry.id   AF-A0AAJ0GMG4-F1
#
_cell.length_a   1.000
_cell.length_b   1.000
_cell.length_c   1.000
_cell.angle_alpha   90.00
_cell.angle_beta   90.00
_cell.angle_gamma   90.00
#
_symmetry.space_group_name_H-M   'P 1'
#
loop_
_entity.id
_entity.type
_entity.pdbx_description
1 polymer ?
#
loop_
_entity_poly.entity_id
_entity_poly.type
_entity_poly.pdbx_seq_one_letter_code
_entity_poly.pdbx_strand_id
1 'polypeptide(L)'
;MRFAAKPTQLLGRVPRRAWRWTFRFIVVAVILPVLLQWIIAYLVGSDARILPPQLLAAKNLLIVTAHPDDECLFFSPSILGVLDRNKAITGSLLVMSTGNNYGLGETRKQELQGSCQALGIHSQRCIALDHPELQDNPRVWWNTDLIEGIVRDYVKKWKIDAILTFDERGVSGHLNHRAVSAAVSHYAATDPEGPVAFTLTTTSLLRKYTFLGDLPLTALPFTWRIVSALAYPASTADPKDGMRALIANTGDRYLKTRHAFAKHPSQYTWDRHLYMIASRYVWFNDLKRVERNQQVAQS
;
A
#
# COMPACT_ATOMS: atom_id res chain seq x y z
N MET A 1 23.24 62.22 34.11
CA MET A 1 22.25 61.31 34.76
C MET A 1 21.76 60.31 33.72
N ARG A 2 21.91 59.01 34.00
CA ARG A 2 21.48 57.91 33.14
C ARG A 2 19.97 57.74 33.22
N PHE A 3 19.29 57.55 32.08
CA PHE A 3 18.18 56.60 32.01
C PHE A 3 18.31 55.78 30.73
N ALA A 4 18.79 54.55 30.92
CA ALA A 4 18.86 53.53 29.89
C ALA A 4 17.45 52.97 29.63
N ALA A 5 17.12 52.79 28.36
CA ALA A 5 15.95 52.04 27.92
C ALA A 5 16.01 50.58 28.43
N LYS A 6 14.90 50.07 28.96
CA LYS A 6 14.71 48.62 29.15
C LYS A 6 13.97 48.06 27.94
N PRO A 7 14.57 47.15 27.16
CA PRO A 7 13.83 46.37 26.18
C PRO A 7 13.17 45.16 26.85
N THR A 8 12.17 44.61 26.17
CA THR A 8 11.62 43.25 26.29
C THR A 8 10.75 42.89 27.51
N GLN A 9 9.42 42.93 27.30
CA GLN A 9 8.50 41.90 27.78
C GLN A 9 7.37 41.69 26.75
N LEU A 10 7.64 40.94 25.69
CA LEU A 10 6.65 40.48 24.72
C LEU A 10 6.71 38.95 24.61
N LEU A 11 6.59 38.25 25.73
CA LEU A 11 6.30 36.81 25.77
C LEU A 11 5.32 36.58 26.92
N GLY A 12 4.02 36.69 26.61
CA GLY A 12 2.94 36.37 27.55
C GLY A 12 3.08 34.92 28.04
N ARG A 13 3.10 34.73 29.36
CA ARG A 13 3.15 33.40 29.99
C ARG A 13 1.90 32.61 29.60
N VAL A 14 2.05 31.55 28.81
CA VAL A 14 0.96 30.60 28.53
C VAL A 14 0.42 30.07 29.87
N PRO A 15 -0.91 30.09 30.12
CA PRO A 15 -1.47 29.64 31.38
C PRO A 15 -1.08 28.18 31.68
N ARG A 16 -0.63 27.88 32.90
CA ARG A 16 -0.24 26.51 33.33
C ARG A 16 -1.31 25.45 33.03
N ARG A 17 -2.60 25.85 33.03
CA ARG A 17 -3.73 24.98 32.66
C ARG A 17 -3.77 24.66 31.15
N ALA A 18 -3.50 25.64 30.29
CA ALA A 18 -3.42 25.43 28.85
C ALA A 18 -2.26 24.48 28.49
N TRP A 19 -1.09 24.68 29.11
CA TRP A 19 0.08 23.80 28.94
C TRP A 19 -0.23 22.33 29.29
N ARG A 20 -0.97 22.07 30.37
CA ARG A 20 -1.36 20.69 30.75
C ARG A 20 -2.23 20.02 29.68
N TRP A 21 -3.17 20.74 29.08
CA TRP A 21 -4.02 20.20 28.01
C TRP A 21 -3.24 20.00 26.71
N THR A 22 -2.40 20.96 26.33
CA THR A 22 -1.52 20.83 25.17
C THR A 22 -0.59 19.62 25.31
N PHE A 23 0.03 19.45 26.47
CA PHE A 23 0.90 18.29 26.73
C PHE A 23 0.13 16.97 26.63
N ARG A 24 -1.06 16.86 27.25
CA ARG A 24 -1.91 15.66 27.16
C ARG A 24 -2.29 15.34 25.71
N PHE A 25 -2.65 16.36 24.93
CA PHE A 25 -2.98 16.19 23.53
C PHE A 25 -1.79 15.66 22.73
N ILE A 26 -0.59 16.23 22.91
CA ILE A 26 0.63 15.77 22.24
C ILE A 26 0.94 14.31 22.62
N VAL A 27 0.85 13.97 23.90
CA VAL A 27 1.08 12.61 24.39
C VAL A 27 0.11 11.63 23.71
N VAL A 28 -1.19 11.95 23.65
CA VAL A 28 -2.18 11.11 22.98
C VAL A 28 -1.90 11.03 21.47
N ALA A 29 -1.57 12.14 20.82
CA ALA A 29 -1.27 12.20 19.39
C ALA A 29 -0.05 11.38 18.98
N VAL A 30 0.90 11.15 19.91
CA VAL A 30 2.08 10.29 19.67
C VAL A 30 1.81 8.83 20.08
N ILE A 31 1.21 8.60 21.24
CA ILE A 31 1.01 7.24 21.76
C ILE A 31 -0.07 6.48 20.99
N LEU A 32 -1.18 7.14 20.64
CA LEU A 32 -2.31 6.47 20.00
C LEU A 32 -1.92 5.82 18.65
N PRO A 33 -1.22 6.50 17.72
CA PRO A 33 -0.75 5.86 16.50
C PRO A 33 0.18 4.67 16.73
N VAL A 34 1.12 4.78 17.68
CA VAL A 34 2.08 3.70 17.99
C VAL A 34 1.36 2.49 18.58
N LEU A 35 0.42 2.73 19.50
CA LEU A 35 -0.39 1.69 20.10
C LEU A 35 -1.28 1.00 19.06
N LEU A 36 -1.94 1.78 18.19
CA LEU A 36 -2.73 1.22 17.09
C LEU A 36 -1.87 0.41 16.12
N GLN A 37 -0.69 0.91 15.75
CA GLN A 37 0.26 0.18 14.90
C GLN A 37 0.62 -1.16 15.55
N TRP A 38 0.92 -1.16 16.84
CA TRP A 38 1.26 -2.39 17.56
C TRP A 38 0.09 -3.37 17.62
N ILE A 39 -1.11 -2.90 17.98
CA ILE A 39 -2.34 -3.71 18.01
C ILE A 39 -2.60 -4.34 16.64
N ILE A 40 -2.59 -3.55 15.56
CA ILE A 40 -2.93 -4.03 14.21
C ILE A 40 -1.82 -4.95 13.67
N ALA A 41 -0.54 -4.62 13.88
CA ALA A 41 0.56 -5.39 13.33
C ALA A 41 0.75 -6.75 14.03
N TYR A 42 0.52 -6.81 15.35
CA TYR A 42 0.89 -7.97 16.16
C TYR A 42 -0.29 -8.73 16.78
N LEU A 43 -1.43 -8.08 17.07
CA LEU A 43 -2.54 -8.74 17.77
C LEU A 43 -3.69 -9.13 16.83
N VAL A 44 -4.22 -8.16 16.07
CA VAL A 44 -5.45 -8.37 15.28
C VAL A 44 -5.20 -8.50 13.79
N GLY A 45 -3.96 -8.37 13.34
CA GLY A 45 -3.64 -8.28 11.92
C GLY A 45 -4.23 -9.42 11.11
N SER A 46 -4.13 -10.65 11.62
CA SER A 46 -4.58 -11.89 10.95
C SER A 46 -6.08 -12.17 11.08
N ASP A 47 -6.83 -11.34 11.80
CA ASP A 47 -8.27 -11.52 11.94
C ASP A 47 -8.97 -11.27 10.59
N ALA A 48 -9.97 -12.10 10.27
CA ALA A 48 -10.70 -12.01 9.00
C ALA A 48 -11.47 -10.68 8.86
N ARG A 49 -11.81 -10.03 9.98
CA ARG A 49 -12.38 -8.69 9.99
C ARG A 49 -11.31 -7.62 9.84
N ILE A 50 -10.02 -7.89 9.70
CA ILE A 50 -9.01 -6.85 9.45
C ILE A 50 -8.37 -7.07 8.07
N LEU A 51 -8.02 -8.32 7.78
CA LEU A 51 -7.61 -8.77 6.46
C LEU A 51 -8.68 -9.73 5.91
N PRO A 52 -9.44 -9.35 4.87
CA PRO A 52 -10.54 -10.16 4.36
C PRO A 52 -10.15 -11.60 4.00
N PRO A 53 -11.06 -12.58 4.16
CA PRO A 53 -10.82 -13.98 3.81
C PRO A 53 -10.33 -14.18 2.37
N GLN A 54 -10.77 -13.33 1.44
CA GLN A 54 -10.35 -13.36 0.04
C GLN A 54 -8.83 -13.19 -0.12
N LEU A 55 -8.19 -12.43 0.75
CA LEU A 55 -6.73 -12.26 0.75
C LEU A 55 -6.04 -13.29 1.64
N LEU A 56 -6.65 -13.71 2.76
CA LEU A 56 -6.11 -14.73 3.66
C LEU A 56 -6.09 -16.14 3.05
N ALA A 57 -7.10 -16.46 2.24
CA ALA A 57 -7.32 -17.78 1.64
C ALA A 57 -6.99 -17.83 0.13
N ALA A 58 -6.49 -16.74 -0.45
CA ALA A 58 -5.97 -16.72 -1.82
C ALA A 58 -4.88 -17.79 -1.97
N LYS A 59 -4.86 -18.51 -3.09
CA LYS A 59 -3.76 -19.44 -3.42
C LYS A 59 -2.71 -18.75 -4.27
N ASN A 60 -3.14 -17.83 -5.14
CA ASN A 60 -2.27 -17.16 -6.11
C ASN A 60 -2.57 -15.65 -6.12
N LEU A 61 -1.73 -14.89 -5.42
CA LEU A 61 -1.82 -13.44 -5.37
C LEU A 61 -1.06 -12.83 -6.55
N LEU A 62 -1.68 -11.90 -7.27
CA LEU A 62 -1.03 -11.05 -8.26
C LEU A 62 -0.97 -9.61 -7.78
N ILE A 63 0.20 -9.01 -7.87
CA ILE A 63 0.37 -7.57 -7.71
C ILE A 63 0.62 -6.98 -9.08
N VAL A 64 -0.16 -5.97 -9.46
CA VAL A 64 -0.02 -5.27 -10.74
C VAL A 64 0.44 -3.84 -10.47
N THR A 65 1.59 -3.47 -11.03
CA THR A 65 2.20 -2.14 -10.85
C THR A 65 2.65 -1.55 -12.19
N ALA A 66 3.02 -0.27 -12.20
CA ALA A 66 3.41 0.41 -13.42
C ALA A 66 4.92 0.30 -13.67
N HIS A 67 5.74 0.51 -12.64
CA HIS A 67 7.20 0.60 -12.74
C HIS A 67 7.91 -0.23 -11.66
N PRO A 68 9.18 -0.63 -11.90
CA PRO A 68 10.00 -1.23 -10.86
C PRO A 68 10.25 -0.22 -9.74
N ASP A 69 10.07 -0.62 -8.48
CA ASP A 69 10.07 0.15 -7.22
C ASP A 69 8.69 0.34 -6.58
N ASP A 70 7.62 0.36 -7.39
CA ASP A 70 6.24 0.51 -6.91
C ASP A 70 5.88 -0.55 -5.86
N GLU A 71 6.38 -1.78 -6.03
CA GLU A 71 6.11 -2.91 -5.15
C GLU A 71 6.65 -2.70 -3.73
N CYS A 72 7.77 -1.99 -3.60
CA CYS A 72 8.40 -1.74 -2.32
C CYS A 72 8.10 -0.35 -1.74
N LEU A 73 7.84 0.64 -2.58
CA LEU A 73 7.39 1.97 -2.14
C LEU A 73 5.95 1.96 -1.65
N PHE A 74 5.05 1.24 -2.34
CA PHE A 74 3.62 1.35 -2.07
C PHE A 74 2.99 0.08 -1.48
N PHE A 75 3.38 -1.08 -1.99
CA PHE A 75 2.66 -2.33 -1.74
C PHE A 75 3.29 -3.26 -0.71
N SER A 76 4.49 -2.99 -0.22
CA SER A 76 5.19 -3.89 0.71
C SER A 76 4.36 -4.32 1.92
N PRO A 77 3.63 -3.42 2.63
CA PRO A 77 2.77 -3.87 3.71
C PRO A 77 1.70 -4.85 3.25
N SER A 78 1.07 -4.61 2.11
CA SER A 78 0.03 -5.50 1.56
C SER A 78 0.61 -6.84 1.10
N ILE A 79 1.75 -6.83 0.40
CA ILE A 79 2.44 -8.04 -0.07
C ILE A 79 2.86 -8.90 1.11
N LEU A 80 3.63 -8.35 2.04
CA LEU A 80 4.14 -9.07 3.20
C LEU A 80 3.00 -9.42 4.17
N GLY A 81 1.99 -8.58 4.28
CA GLY A 81 0.79 -8.83 5.07
C GLY A 81 0.01 -10.06 4.64
N VAL A 82 0.09 -10.44 3.36
CA VAL A 82 -0.52 -11.67 2.84
C VAL A 82 0.50 -12.83 2.84
N LEU A 83 1.63 -12.64 2.16
CA LEU A 83 2.60 -13.72 1.90
C LEU A 83 3.40 -14.17 3.13
N ASP A 84 3.64 -13.30 4.12
CA ASP A 84 4.31 -13.75 5.35
C ASP A 84 3.40 -14.49 6.31
N ARG A 85 2.08 -14.32 6.19
CA ARG A 85 1.12 -14.97 7.10
C ARG A 85 0.75 -16.37 6.68
N ASN A 86 0.72 -16.62 5.38
CA ASN A 86 0.40 -17.92 4.83
C ASN A 86 1.40 -18.28 3.72
N LYS A 87 2.33 -19.18 4.05
CA LYS A 87 3.39 -19.63 3.13
C LYS A 87 2.90 -20.55 2.01
N ALA A 88 1.63 -20.96 2.05
CA ALA A 88 1.00 -21.69 0.94
C ALA A 88 0.57 -20.74 -0.20
N ILE A 89 0.48 -19.43 0.05
CA ILE A 89 0.10 -18.45 -0.97
C ILE A 89 1.30 -18.19 -1.87
N THR A 90 1.09 -18.33 -3.18
CA THR A 90 2.10 -17.98 -4.17
C THR A 90 1.91 -16.55 -4.65
N GLY A 91 2.87 -15.68 -4.36
CA GLY A 91 2.89 -14.30 -4.85
C GLY A 91 3.42 -14.19 -6.28
N SER A 92 2.90 -13.20 -7.02
CA SER A 92 3.34 -12.83 -8.37
C SER A 92 3.36 -11.31 -8.49
N LEU A 93 4.33 -10.76 -9.22
CA LEU A 93 4.41 -9.35 -9.56
C LEU A 93 4.45 -9.20 -11.09
N LEU A 94 3.53 -8.38 -11.61
CA LEU A 94 3.50 -7.97 -13.00
C LEU A 94 3.63 -6.45 -13.06
N VAL A 95 4.73 -5.99 -13.66
CA VAL A 95 5.06 -4.57 -13.84
C VAL A 95 4.89 -4.22 -15.32
N MET A 96 4.07 -3.23 -15.62
CA MET A 96 3.67 -2.91 -17.01
C MET A 96 4.79 -2.31 -17.86
N SER A 97 5.82 -1.74 -17.22
CA SER A 97 6.96 -1.15 -17.89
C SER A 97 8.25 -1.47 -17.14
N THR A 98 9.39 -1.47 -17.85
CA THR A 98 10.72 -1.55 -17.23
C THR A 98 11.14 -0.23 -16.56
N GLY A 99 10.34 0.83 -16.67
CA GLY A 99 10.68 2.14 -16.08
C GLY A 99 11.82 2.83 -16.84
N ASN A 100 11.87 2.69 -18.17
CA ASN A 100 13.01 3.09 -19.00
C ASN A 100 13.06 4.59 -19.34
N ASN A 101 12.33 5.46 -18.64
CA ASN A 101 12.28 6.90 -18.94
C ASN A 101 13.66 7.60 -18.83
N TYR A 102 14.60 7.00 -18.11
CA TYR A 102 15.99 7.46 -17.98
C TYR A 102 17.03 6.57 -18.70
N GLY A 103 16.60 5.62 -19.54
CA GLY A 103 17.51 4.68 -20.20
C GLY A 103 18.05 3.55 -19.31
N LEU A 104 17.42 3.31 -18.14
CA LEU A 104 17.86 2.33 -17.14
C LEU A 104 16.97 1.08 -17.04
N GLY A 105 16.11 0.82 -18.02
CA GLY A 105 15.09 -0.23 -17.97
C GLY A 105 15.65 -1.63 -17.73
N GLU A 106 16.71 -2.01 -18.43
CA GLU A 106 17.34 -3.33 -18.24
C GLU A 106 17.98 -3.50 -16.86
N THR A 107 18.62 -2.45 -16.34
CA THR A 107 19.14 -2.43 -14.96
C THR A 107 17.99 -2.60 -13.97
N ARG A 108 16.92 -1.80 -14.10
CA ARG A 108 15.76 -1.82 -13.20
C ARG A 108 15.02 -3.15 -13.23
N LYS A 109 14.99 -3.83 -14.38
CA LYS A 109 14.44 -5.18 -14.52
C LYS A 109 15.23 -6.21 -13.71
N GLN A 110 16.55 -6.09 -13.66
CA GLN A 110 17.40 -6.95 -12.82
C GLN A 110 17.25 -6.62 -11.33
N GLU A 111 17.22 -5.34 -10.98
CA GLU A 111 16.99 -4.84 -9.62
C GLU A 111 15.66 -5.36 -9.04
N LEU A 112 14.60 -5.32 -9.85
CA LEU A 112 13.28 -5.83 -9.51
C LEU A 112 13.29 -7.30 -9.06
N GLN A 113 14.11 -8.15 -9.69
CA GLN A 113 14.21 -9.56 -9.29
C GLN A 113 14.69 -9.71 -7.84
N GLY A 114 15.68 -8.90 -7.45
CA GLY A 114 16.16 -8.86 -6.07
C GLY A 114 15.07 -8.38 -5.11
N SER A 115 14.33 -7.33 -5.48
CA SER A 115 13.22 -6.82 -4.68
C SER A 115 12.12 -7.86 -4.48
N CYS A 116 11.70 -8.53 -5.56
CA CYS A 116 10.74 -9.64 -5.52
C CYS A 116 11.18 -10.74 -4.57
N GLN A 117 12.45 -11.17 -4.65
CA GLN A 117 12.98 -12.18 -3.74
C GLN A 117 12.91 -11.73 -2.26
N ALA A 118 13.26 -10.48 -1.96
CA ALA A 118 13.16 -9.92 -0.61
C ALA A 118 11.71 -9.84 -0.08
N LEU A 119 10.74 -9.70 -0.98
CA LEU A 119 9.30 -9.71 -0.67
C LEU A 119 8.68 -11.12 -0.67
N GLY A 120 9.47 -12.16 -0.91
CA GLY A 120 9.01 -13.55 -0.95
C GLY A 120 8.28 -13.95 -2.24
N ILE A 121 8.48 -13.20 -3.33
CA ILE A 121 7.96 -13.48 -4.67
C ILE A 121 9.04 -14.21 -5.47
N HIS A 122 8.68 -15.36 -6.05
CA HIS A 122 9.62 -16.13 -6.86
C HIS A 122 9.92 -15.41 -8.19
N SER A 123 11.18 -15.41 -8.61
CA SER A 123 11.66 -14.82 -9.86
C SER A 123 10.85 -15.18 -11.12
N GLN A 124 10.39 -16.42 -11.32
CA GLN A 124 9.59 -16.75 -12.52
C GLN A 124 8.16 -16.17 -12.49
N ARG A 125 7.73 -15.63 -11.34
CA ARG A 125 6.47 -14.91 -11.17
C ARG A 125 6.70 -13.42 -10.90
N CYS A 126 7.88 -12.90 -11.21
CA CYS A 126 8.22 -11.49 -11.11
C CYS A 126 8.64 -10.99 -12.49
N ILE A 127 7.76 -10.25 -13.17
CA ILE A 127 7.97 -9.83 -14.56
C ILE A 127 7.81 -8.32 -14.69
N ALA A 128 8.80 -7.67 -15.31
CA ALA A 128 8.65 -6.34 -15.88
C ALA A 128 8.60 -6.43 -17.40
N LEU A 129 7.53 -5.87 -17.98
CA LEU A 129 7.29 -5.86 -19.41
C LEU A 129 8.03 -4.71 -20.08
N ASP A 130 8.48 -4.94 -21.30
CA ASP A 130 9.00 -3.89 -22.18
C ASP A 130 8.13 -3.85 -23.44
N HIS A 131 6.96 -3.23 -23.31
CA HIS A 131 6.00 -3.10 -24.41
C HIS A 131 6.12 -1.70 -25.04
N PRO A 132 6.17 -1.56 -26.37
CA PRO A 132 6.38 -0.26 -27.03
C PRO A 132 5.29 0.78 -26.70
N GLU A 133 4.06 0.34 -26.45
CA GLU A 133 2.94 1.22 -26.06
C GLU A 133 2.84 1.51 -24.55
N LEU A 134 3.63 0.83 -23.71
CA LEU A 134 3.61 0.97 -22.24
C LEU A 134 4.96 1.47 -21.71
N GLN A 135 5.59 2.38 -22.45
CA GLN A 135 6.84 3.00 -22.01
C GLN A 135 6.56 4.02 -20.89
N ASP A 136 7.45 4.04 -19.89
CA ASP A 136 7.35 4.94 -18.74
C ASP A 136 7.34 6.41 -19.20
N ASN A 137 6.26 7.11 -18.86
CA ASN A 137 6.06 8.51 -19.17
C ASN A 137 5.02 9.10 -18.22
N PRO A 138 5.39 10.08 -17.37
CA PRO A 138 4.47 10.65 -16.38
C PRO A 138 3.28 11.42 -16.95
N ARG A 139 3.29 11.71 -18.26
CA ARG A 139 2.30 12.56 -18.94
C ARG A 139 1.45 11.81 -19.96
N VAL A 140 1.68 10.52 -20.15
CA VAL A 140 0.91 9.72 -21.11
C VAL A 140 -0.06 8.81 -20.36
N TRP A 141 -1.30 8.75 -20.84
CA TRP A 141 -2.25 7.74 -20.40
C TRP A 141 -2.06 6.48 -21.25
N TRP A 142 -1.74 5.35 -20.62
CA TRP A 142 -1.57 4.09 -21.34
C TRP A 142 -2.91 3.49 -21.79
N ASN A 143 -2.84 2.70 -22.86
CA ASN A 143 -3.99 1.96 -23.39
C ASN A 143 -4.47 0.92 -22.36
N THR A 144 -5.69 1.11 -21.84
CA THR A 144 -6.27 0.27 -20.79
C THR A 144 -6.70 -1.10 -21.30
N ASP A 145 -7.15 -1.21 -22.55
CA ASP A 145 -7.59 -2.48 -23.14
C ASP A 145 -6.39 -3.42 -23.33
N LEU A 146 -5.25 -2.85 -23.73
CA LEU A 146 -3.98 -3.57 -23.81
C LEU A 146 -3.54 -4.09 -22.43
N ILE A 147 -3.56 -3.22 -21.40
CA ILE A 147 -3.20 -3.61 -20.03
C ILE A 147 -4.14 -4.72 -19.53
N GLU A 148 -5.44 -4.59 -19.77
CA GLU A 148 -6.41 -5.61 -19.40
C GLU A 148 -6.14 -6.96 -20.09
N GLY A 149 -5.88 -6.96 -21.40
CA GLY A 149 -5.53 -8.17 -22.15
C GLY A 149 -4.30 -8.87 -21.56
N ILE A 150 -3.24 -8.10 -21.28
CA ILE A 150 -2.02 -8.61 -20.63
C ILE A 150 -2.34 -9.19 -19.24
N VAL A 151 -3.06 -8.45 -18.40
CA VAL A 151 -3.42 -8.92 -17.04
C VAL A 151 -4.23 -10.21 -17.11
N ARG A 152 -5.20 -10.29 -18.01
CA ARG A 152 -6.03 -11.47 -18.26
C ARG A 152 -5.19 -12.70 -18.64
N ASP A 153 -4.19 -12.53 -19.50
CA ASP A 153 -3.28 -13.61 -19.89
C ASP A 153 -2.46 -14.13 -18.71
N TYR A 154 -1.91 -13.22 -17.90
CA TYR A 154 -1.16 -13.60 -16.70
C TYR A 154 -2.05 -14.19 -15.61
N VAL A 155 -3.29 -13.72 -15.47
CA VAL A 155 -4.29 -14.30 -14.55
C VAL A 155 -4.54 -15.77 -14.89
N LYS A 156 -4.76 -16.09 -16.17
CA LYS A 156 -4.91 -17.47 -16.64
C LYS A 156 -3.64 -18.29 -16.45
N LYS A 157 -2.50 -17.76 -16.90
CA LYS A 157 -1.18 -18.43 -16.83
C LYS A 157 -0.79 -18.81 -15.41
N TRP A 158 -1.05 -17.92 -14.46
CA TRP A 158 -0.63 -18.07 -13.07
C TRP A 158 -1.76 -18.47 -12.12
N LYS A 159 -2.95 -18.76 -12.67
CA LYS A 159 -4.16 -19.20 -11.94
C LYS A 159 -4.48 -18.27 -10.77
N ILE A 160 -4.42 -16.96 -11.04
CA ILE A 160 -4.59 -15.90 -10.04
C ILE A 160 -6.02 -15.90 -9.51
N ASP A 161 -6.18 -15.79 -8.18
CA ASP A 161 -7.48 -15.70 -7.52
C ASP A 161 -7.68 -14.38 -6.75
N ALA A 162 -6.61 -13.62 -6.49
CA ALA A 162 -6.68 -12.26 -5.94
C ALA A 162 -5.67 -11.31 -6.59
N ILE A 163 -6.07 -10.05 -6.82
CA ILE A 163 -5.23 -8.99 -7.38
C ILE A 163 -5.08 -7.83 -6.38
N LEU A 164 -3.88 -7.28 -6.26
CA LEU A 164 -3.59 -5.98 -5.65
C LEU A 164 -3.12 -4.98 -6.72
N THR A 165 -3.65 -3.77 -6.70
CA THR A 165 -3.25 -2.70 -7.63
C THR A 165 -3.50 -1.30 -7.04
N PHE A 166 -3.23 -0.25 -7.81
CA PHE A 166 -3.51 1.13 -7.44
C PHE A 166 -5.01 1.45 -7.44
N ASP A 167 -5.42 2.45 -6.67
CA ASP A 167 -6.73 3.09 -6.85
C ASP A 167 -6.72 4.12 -8.00
N GLU A 168 -7.87 4.76 -8.24
CA GLU A 168 -8.11 5.65 -9.37
C GLU A 168 -7.19 6.89 -9.41
N ARG A 169 -6.53 7.20 -8.28
CA ARG A 169 -5.58 8.31 -8.14
C ARG A 169 -4.12 7.87 -8.22
N GLY A 170 -3.83 6.57 -8.24
CA GLY A 170 -2.49 6.07 -8.56
C GLY A 170 -1.43 6.30 -7.47
N VAL A 171 -1.83 6.59 -6.23
CA VAL A 171 -1.00 6.96 -5.05
C VAL A 171 -0.22 8.28 -5.20
N SER A 172 0.52 8.45 -6.29
CA SER A 172 1.30 9.65 -6.63
C SER A 172 0.58 10.58 -7.61
N GLY A 173 -0.48 10.13 -8.28
CA GLY A 173 -1.13 10.86 -9.38
C GLY A 173 -0.54 10.56 -10.76
N HIS A 174 0.48 9.71 -10.86
CA HIS A 174 1.12 9.33 -12.12
C HIS A 174 0.12 8.69 -13.09
N LEU A 175 0.08 9.14 -14.35
CA LEU A 175 -0.92 8.67 -15.31
C LEU A 175 -0.81 7.16 -15.59
N ASN A 176 0.39 6.61 -15.70
CA ASN A 176 0.60 5.16 -15.82
C ASN A 176 -0.03 4.36 -14.66
N HIS A 177 0.07 4.82 -13.42
CA HIS A 177 -0.51 4.12 -12.26
C HIS A 177 -2.03 4.13 -12.35
N ARG A 178 -2.60 5.26 -12.79
CA ARG A 178 -4.05 5.44 -12.96
C ARG A 178 -4.58 4.60 -14.14
N ALA A 179 -3.82 4.47 -15.23
CA ALA A 179 -4.16 3.59 -16.34
C ALA A 179 -4.16 2.11 -15.92
N VAL A 180 -3.14 1.69 -15.15
CA VAL A 180 -3.11 0.36 -14.53
C VAL A 180 -4.31 0.13 -13.62
N SER A 181 -4.67 1.11 -12.78
CA SER A 181 -5.86 1.04 -11.92
C SER A 181 -7.14 0.88 -12.73
N ALA A 182 -7.31 1.69 -13.78
CA ALA A 182 -8.50 1.69 -14.62
C ALA A 182 -8.70 0.34 -15.31
N ALA A 183 -7.65 -0.21 -15.93
CA ALA A 183 -7.68 -1.50 -16.60
C ALA A 183 -7.99 -2.66 -15.62
N VAL A 184 -7.27 -2.74 -14.50
CA VAL A 184 -7.47 -3.83 -13.53
C VAL A 184 -8.83 -3.74 -12.84
N SER A 185 -9.29 -2.52 -12.52
CA SER A 185 -10.61 -2.33 -11.92
C SER A 185 -11.73 -2.66 -12.90
N HIS A 186 -11.61 -2.26 -14.16
CA HIS A 186 -12.56 -2.63 -15.21
C HIS A 186 -12.64 -4.15 -15.37
N TYR A 187 -11.49 -4.82 -15.51
CA TYR A 187 -11.40 -6.27 -15.60
C TYR A 187 -12.08 -6.99 -14.42
N ALA A 188 -11.74 -6.60 -13.18
CA ALA A 188 -12.30 -7.22 -11.99
C ALA A 188 -13.79 -6.93 -11.76
N ALA A 189 -14.30 -5.80 -12.28
CA ALA A 189 -15.69 -5.42 -12.16
C ALA A 189 -16.59 -6.12 -13.20
N THR A 190 -16.06 -6.36 -14.40
CA THR A 190 -16.84 -6.82 -15.57
C THR A 190 -16.68 -8.30 -15.89
N ASP A 191 -15.56 -8.93 -15.53
CA ASP A 191 -15.35 -10.34 -15.81
C ASP A 191 -15.96 -11.24 -14.70
N PRO A 192 -16.94 -12.12 -15.01
CA PRO A 192 -17.54 -13.03 -14.03
C PRO A 192 -16.53 -13.98 -13.39
N GLU A 193 -15.56 -14.45 -14.17
CA GLU A 193 -14.51 -15.38 -13.76
C GLU A 193 -13.25 -14.66 -13.27
N GLY A 194 -13.22 -13.32 -13.39
CA GLY A 194 -12.12 -12.48 -12.96
C GLY A 194 -11.83 -12.60 -11.45
N PRO A 195 -10.56 -12.63 -11.04
CA PRO A 195 -10.18 -12.67 -9.63
C PRO A 195 -10.69 -11.44 -8.88
N VAL A 196 -10.83 -11.57 -7.56
CA VAL A 196 -11.18 -10.41 -6.72
C VAL A 196 -10.00 -9.43 -6.68
N ALA A 197 -10.27 -8.15 -6.94
CA ALA A 197 -9.24 -7.12 -6.91
C ALA A 197 -9.41 -6.19 -5.70
N PHE A 198 -8.29 -5.79 -5.12
CA PHE A 198 -8.19 -4.77 -4.09
C PHE A 198 -7.27 -3.64 -4.54
N THR A 199 -7.71 -2.41 -4.33
CA THR A 199 -6.97 -1.20 -4.67
C THR A 199 -6.38 -0.54 -3.45
N LEU A 200 -5.14 -0.06 -3.56
CA LEU A 200 -4.46 0.70 -2.51
C LEU A 200 -4.97 2.13 -2.46
N THR A 201 -5.51 2.54 -1.31
CA THR A 201 -6.11 3.87 -1.15
C THR A 201 -5.05 4.98 -1.24
N THR A 202 -5.27 5.93 -2.13
CA THR A 202 -4.52 7.18 -2.25
C THR A 202 -4.95 8.17 -1.18
N THR A 203 -3.96 8.77 -0.51
CA THR A 203 -4.16 9.82 0.48
C THR A 203 -3.47 11.13 0.08
N SER A 204 -3.79 12.22 0.76
CA SER A 204 -3.16 13.53 0.52
C SER A 204 -1.67 13.51 0.85
N LEU A 205 -0.88 14.42 0.26
CA LEU A 205 0.55 14.50 0.54
C LEU A 205 0.87 14.69 2.03
N LEU A 206 0.05 15.46 2.75
CA LEU A 206 0.20 15.63 4.19
C LEU A 206 0.07 14.28 4.91
N ARG A 207 -1.04 13.56 4.68
CA ARG A 207 -1.29 12.25 5.30
C ARG A 207 -0.28 11.18 4.85
N LYS A 208 0.29 11.32 3.65
CA LYS A 208 1.30 10.42 3.10
C LYS A 208 2.57 10.45 3.96
N TYR A 209 3.04 11.62 4.37
CA TYR A 209 4.33 11.82 5.04
C TYR A 209 4.25 12.05 6.56
N THR A 210 3.13 11.71 7.20
CA THR A 210 2.96 11.83 8.65
C THR A 210 3.38 10.58 9.42
N PHE A 211 4.14 9.67 8.80
CA PHE A 211 4.57 8.40 9.41
C PHE A 211 3.35 7.62 9.93
N LEU A 212 3.28 7.28 11.23
CA LEU A 212 2.12 6.63 11.82
C LEU A 212 0.95 7.58 12.11
N GLY A 213 1.15 8.90 12.05
CA GLY A 213 0.16 9.90 12.46
C GLY A 213 -1.16 9.83 11.70
N ASP A 214 -1.17 9.27 10.48
CA ASP A 214 -2.40 9.03 9.70
C ASP A 214 -3.18 7.77 10.12
N LEU A 215 -2.58 6.88 10.92
CA LEU A 215 -3.19 5.61 11.29
C LEU A 215 -4.49 5.75 12.08
N PRO A 216 -4.62 6.63 13.10
CA PRO A 216 -5.88 6.78 13.81
C PRO A 216 -7.05 7.16 12.89
N LEU A 217 -6.84 8.09 11.96
CA LEU A 217 -7.85 8.52 11.00
C LEU A 217 -8.21 7.38 10.03
N THR A 218 -7.21 6.64 9.56
CA THR A 218 -7.39 5.49 8.67
C THR A 218 -8.09 4.32 9.35
N ALA A 219 -7.85 4.13 10.65
CA ALA A 219 -8.43 3.06 11.46
C ALA A 219 -9.87 3.34 11.91
N LEU A 220 -10.39 4.58 11.80
CA LEU A 220 -11.75 4.92 12.23
C LEU A 220 -12.82 3.97 11.67
N PRO A 221 -12.86 3.63 10.36
CA PRO A 221 -13.84 2.69 9.81
C PRO A 221 -13.65 1.25 10.30
N PHE A 222 -12.50 0.93 10.91
CA PHE A 222 -12.15 -0.38 11.44
C PHE A 222 -12.32 -0.47 12.97
N THR A 223 -12.72 0.61 13.65
CA THR A 223 -12.75 0.67 15.12
C THR A 223 -13.50 -0.51 15.75
N TRP A 224 -14.74 -0.78 15.30
CA TRP A 224 -15.52 -1.91 15.80
C TRP A 224 -14.90 -3.25 15.47
N ARG A 225 -14.32 -3.38 14.26
CA ARG A 225 -13.63 -4.59 13.78
C ARG A 225 -12.40 -4.91 14.64
N ILE A 226 -11.61 -3.89 14.99
CA ILE A 226 -10.43 -4.00 15.87
C ILE A 226 -10.86 -4.40 17.29
N VAL A 227 -11.84 -3.71 17.88
CA VAL A 227 -12.33 -4.03 19.24
C VAL A 227 -12.88 -5.46 19.30
N SER A 228 -13.66 -5.86 18.30
CA SER A 228 -14.22 -7.20 18.21
C SER A 228 -13.14 -8.27 18.01
N ALA A 229 -12.10 -7.98 17.22
CA ALA A 229 -10.94 -8.87 17.04
C ALA A 229 -10.10 -9.06 18.31
N LEU A 230 -9.97 -8.03 19.14
CA LEU A 230 -9.31 -8.15 20.45
C LEU A 230 -10.13 -8.96 21.44
N ALA A 231 -11.47 -8.87 21.39
CA ALA A 231 -12.35 -9.58 22.33
C ALA A 231 -12.57 -11.04 21.96
N TYR A 232 -12.80 -11.34 20.67
CA TYR A 232 -13.09 -12.69 20.18
C TYR A 232 -12.53 -12.87 18.75
N PRO A 233 -11.34 -13.46 18.56
CA PRO A 233 -10.74 -13.66 17.25
C PRO A 233 -11.63 -14.48 16.31
N ALA A 234 -11.68 -14.10 15.03
CA ALA A 234 -12.52 -14.74 14.03
C ALA A 234 -11.74 -15.07 12.74
N SER A 235 -11.97 -16.28 12.22
CA SER A 235 -11.44 -16.73 10.92
C SER A 235 -12.38 -16.43 9.75
N THR A 236 -13.59 -15.98 10.04
CA THR A 236 -14.60 -15.55 9.06
C THR A 236 -15.06 -14.13 9.39
N ALA A 237 -15.54 -13.42 8.38
CA ALA A 237 -16.02 -12.05 8.52
C ALA A 237 -17.31 -11.86 7.71
N ASP A 238 -18.12 -10.88 8.12
CA ASP A 238 -19.29 -10.46 7.35
C ASP A 238 -18.86 -10.07 5.92
N PRO A 239 -19.62 -10.42 4.87
CA PRO A 239 -19.33 -9.97 3.51
C PRO A 239 -19.04 -8.47 3.39
N LYS A 240 -19.69 -7.61 4.18
CA LYS A 240 -19.45 -6.16 4.24
C LYS A 240 -18.06 -5.82 4.76
N ASP A 241 -17.57 -6.58 5.74
CA ASP A 241 -16.20 -6.41 6.25
C ASP A 241 -15.15 -6.79 5.19
N GLY A 242 -15.52 -7.69 4.28
CA GLY A 242 -14.70 -8.10 3.14
C GLY A 242 -14.44 -7.03 2.08
N MET A 243 -15.09 -5.86 2.18
CA MET A 243 -14.89 -4.75 1.23
C MET A 243 -13.66 -3.89 1.53
N ARG A 244 -13.09 -4.00 2.73
CA ARG A 244 -11.93 -3.21 3.15
C ARG A 244 -10.92 -4.03 3.92
N ALA A 245 -9.64 -3.75 3.71
CA ALA A 245 -8.55 -4.33 4.47
C ALA A 245 -7.71 -3.24 5.13
N LEU A 246 -7.18 -3.51 6.32
CA LEU A 246 -6.17 -2.67 6.98
C LEU A 246 -4.99 -3.55 7.35
N ILE A 247 -3.83 -3.26 6.78
CA ILE A 247 -2.62 -4.05 6.96
C ILE A 247 -1.54 -3.17 7.56
N ALA A 248 -0.94 -3.60 8.68
CA ALA A 248 0.17 -2.93 9.31
C ALA A 248 1.43 -3.82 9.31
N ASN A 249 2.57 -3.23 8.98
CA ASN A 249 3.86 -3.88 9.04
C ASN A 249 4.31 -4.08 10.49
N THR A 250 4.84 -5.28 10.77
CA THR A 250 5.68 -5.54 11.93
C THR A 250 7.08 -4.97 11.68
N GLY A 251 7.94 -4.96 12.70
CA GLY A 251 9.34 -4.55 12.55
C GLY A 251 10.08 -5.39 11.51
N ASP A 252 9.89 -6.72 11.54
CA ASP A 252 10.47 -7.63 10.54
C ASP A 252 10.01 -7.30 9.11
N ARG A 253 8.71 -7.08 8.90
CA ARG A 253 8.17 -6.71 7.58
C ARG A 253 8.65 -5.33 7.12
N TYR A 254 8.84 -4.39 8.04
CA TYR A 254 9.47 -3.11 7.72
C TYR A 254 10.92 -3.30 7.26
N LEU A 255 11.70 -4.15 7.93
CA LEU A 255 13.07 -4.47 7.51
C LEU A 255 13.12 -5.18 6.16
N LYS A 256 12.16 -6.06 5.85
CA LYS A 256 12.02 -6.66 4.52
C LYS A 256 11.67 -5.62 3.45
N THR A 257 10.75 -4.71 3.73
CA THR A 257 10.48 -3.53 2.87
C THR A 257 11.77 -2.73 2.63
N ARG A 258 12.53 -2.53 3.71
CA ARG A 258 13.95 -2.13 3.80
C ARG A 258 14.81 -2.70 2.69
N HIS A 259 14.95 -4.00 2.81
CA HIS A 259 15.82 -4.83 2.02
C HIS A 259 15.37 -4.90 0.57
N ALA A 260 14.06 -4.96 0.30
CA ALA A 260 13.49 -4.94 -1.03
C ALA A 260 13.86 -3.66 -1.79
N PHE A 261 13.64 -2.48 -1.18
CA PHE A 261 14.03 -1.21 -1.80
C PHE A 261 15.54 -1.07 -1.97
N ALA A 262 16.36 -1.65 -1.07
CA ALA A 262 17.81 -1.70 -1.23
C ALA A 262 18.29 -2.52 -2.45
N LYS A 263 17.40 -3.28 -3.11
CA LYS A 263 17.69 -3.95 -4.37
C LYS A 263 17.47 -3.06 -5.60
N HIS A 264 17.01 -1.83 -5.43
CA HIS A 264 16.90 -0.80 -6.48
C HIS A 264 17.97 0.30 -6.33
N PRO A 265 19.29 -0.01 -6.40
CA PRO A 265 20.33 0.99 -6.23
C PRO A 265 20.23 2.13 -7.26
N SER A 266 19.79 1.86 -8.49
CA SER A 266 19.58 2.90 -9.51
C SER A 266 18.50 3.93 -9.16
N GLN A 267 17.65 3.63 -8.18
CA GLN A 267 16.50 4.45 -7.78
C GLN A 267 16.64 4.99 -6.35
N TYR A 268 17.76 4.73 -5.69
CA TYR A 268 17.98 5.02 -4.27
C TYR A 268 18.44 6.46 -4.04
N THR A 269 17.55 7.43 -4.25
CA THR A 269 17.82 8.87 -4.03
C THR A 269 17.49 9.32 -2.60
N TRP A 270 17.98 10.50 -2.17
CA TRP A 270 17.79 11.01 -0.81
C TRP A 270 16.30 11.18 -0.42
N ASP A 271 15.44 11.59 -1.36
CA ASP A 271 14.00 11.73 -1.14
C ASP A 271 13.35 10.36 -0.93
N ARG A 272 13.89 9.29 -1.53
CA ARG A 272 13.44 7.92 -1.29
C ARG A 272 13.87 7.40 0.08
N HIS A 273 15.03 7.81 0.61
CA HIS A 273 15.36 7.55 2.02
C HIS A 273 14.31 8.15 2.96
N LEU A 274 13.93 9.42 2.72
CA LEU A 274 12.90 10.09 3.51
C LEU A 274 11.55 9.39 3.36
N TYR A 275 11.16 9.02 2.14
CA TYR A 275 9.94 8.28 1.86
C TYR A 275 9.89 6.98 2.68
N MET A 276 10.97 6.22 2.72
CA MET A 276 11.04 4.93 3.41
C MET A 276 11.01 5.02 4.95
N ILE A 277 11.06 6.23 5.49
CA ILE A 277 10.90 6.50 6.93
C ILE A 277 9.52 7.12 7.17
N ALA A 278 9.21 8.21 6.47
CA ALA A 278 8.07 9.07 6.74
C ALA A 278 6.78 8.65 6.03
N SER A 279 6.86 7.87 4.94
CA SER A 279 5.66 7.48 4.19
C SER A 279 4.86 6.45 4.96
N ARG A 280 3.57 6.73 5.19
CA ARG A 280 2.66 5.75 5.79
C ARG A 280 2.58 4.46 4.98
N TYR A 281 2.79 4.51 3.66
CA TYR A 281 2.68 3.34 2.77
C TYR A 281 3.75 2.27 3.01
N VAL A 282 4.79 2.59 3.78
CA VAL A 282 5.83 1.64 4.20
C VAL A 282 5.50 0.98 5.55
N TRP A 283 4.54 1.56 6.28
CA TRP A 283 4.15 1.14 7.63
C TRP A 283 2.77 0.47 7.67
N PHE A 284 1.82 0.97 6.90
CA PHE A 284 0.49 0.40 6.80
C PHE A 284 -0.23 0.79 5.49
N ASN A 285 -1.05 -0.13 5.00
CA ASN A 285 -1.90 0.06 3.84
C ASN A 285 -3.37 -0.13 4.24
N ASP A 286 -4.26 0.67 3.65
CA ASP A 286 -5.69 0.39 3.64
C ASP A 286 -6.13 0.15 2.20
N LEU A 287 -6.82 -0.97 2.01
CA LEU A 287 -7.26 -1.45 0.69
C LEU A 287 -8.77 -1.43 0.60
N LYS A 288 -9.27 -1.25 -0.62
CA LYS A 288 -10.70 -1.34 -0.95
C LYS A 288 -10.91 -2.38 -2.04
N ARG A 289 -11.93 -3.22 -1.88
CA ARG A 289 -12.31 -4.18 -2.91
C ARG A 289 -12.98 -3.46 -4.08
N VAL A 290 -12.65 -3.86 -5.30
CA VAL A 290 -13.37 -3.44 -6.51
C VAL A 290 -14.75 -4.07 -6.51
N GLU A 291 -15.79 -3.27 -6.68
CA GLU A 291 -17.17 -3.75 -6.77
C GLU A 291 -17.43 -4.40 -8.12
N ARG A 292 -18.11 -5.56 -8.11
CA ARG A 292 -18.55 -6.22 -9.35
C ARG A 292 -19.78 -5.54 -9.90
N ASN A 293 -19.84 -5.36 -11.22
CA ASN A 293 -21.01 -4.82 -11.89
C ASN A 293 -22.16 -5.82 -11.77
N GLN A 294 -23.21 -5.43 -11.04
CA GLN A 294 -24.36 -6.30 -10.76
C GLN A 294 -25.12 -6.74 -12.02
N GLN A 295 -25.00 -5.99 -13.11
CA GLN A 295 -25.63 -6.31 -14.40
C GLN A 295 -24.98 -7.50 -15.12
N VAL A 296 -23.69 -7.76 -14.89
CA VAL A 296 -22.97 -8.88 -15.52
C VAL A 296 -23.07 -10.16 -14.67
N ALA A 297 -23.39 -10.03 -13.38
CA ALA A 297 -23.56 -11.17 -12.49
C ALA A 297 -24.89 -11.94 -12.70
N GLN A 298 -25.78 -11.45 -13.57
CA GLN A 298 -27.10 -12.02 -13.85
C GLN A 298 -27.26 -12.52 -15.31
N SER A 299 -26.22 -12.39 -16.14
CA SER A 299 -26.15 -12.89 -17.53
C SER A 299 -25.28 -14.13 -17.61
#